data_AF-A0A661H2W5-F1
#
_entry.id   AF-A0A661H2W5-F1
#
_cell.length_a   1.000
_cell.length_b   1.000
_cell.length_c   1.000
_cell.angle_alpha   90.00
_cell.angle_beta   90.00
_cell.angle_gamma   90.00
#
_symmetry.space_group_name_H-M   'P 1'
#
loop_
_entity.id
_entity.type
_entity.pdbx_description
1 polymer ?
#
loop_
_entity_poly.entity_id
_entity_poly.type
_entity_poly.pdbx_seq_one_letter_code
_entity_poly.pdbx_strand_id
1 'polypeptide(L)' 'MSRAMGLIAGSLLLLDSAHAQQEPAKRIEFLHTDHLGNVRLVTDESGGVVSRHKFLPYGEEFESSPAGASSNT' A
#
# COMPACT_ATOMS: atom_id res chain seq x y z
N MET A 1 -35.10 26.88 51.59
CA MET A 1 -36.20 26.38 50.75
C MET A 1 -35.60 25.86 49.46
N SER A 2 -35.92 24.61 49.15
CA SER A 2 -35.21 23.72 48.23
C SER A 2 -35.50 24.04 46.76
N ARG A 3 -34.47 24.04 45.90
CA ARG A 3 -34.63 23.85 44.44
C ARG A 3 -33.68 22.76 43.99
N ALA A 4 -34.27 21.63 43.63
CA ALA A 4 -33.63 20.52 42.95
C ALA A 4 -32.99 21.00 41.64
N MET A 5 -31.74 20.60 41.38
CA MET A 5 -31.01 20.94 40.17
C MET A 5 -30.40 19.66 39.59
N GLY A 6 -31.08 19.12 38.58
CA GLY A 6 -30.48 18.43 37.45
C GLY A 6 -29.87 17.05 37.70
N LEU A 7 -30.65 16.00 37.42
CA LEU A 7 -30.11 14.77 36.84
C LEU A 7 -29.22 15.15 35.65
N ILE A 8 -27.92 14.92 35.74
CA ILE A 8 -27.07 14.77 34.55
C ILE A 8 -27.19 13.31 34.12
N ALA A 9 -28.39 12.94 33.67
CA ALA A 9 -28.59 11.82 32.78
C ALA A 9 -28.28 12.34 31.39
N GLY A 10 -27.10 12.04 30.85
CA GLY A 10 -26.70 12.65 29.59
C GLY A 10 -25.38 12.18 29.07
N SER A 11 -25.39 10.98 28.50
CA SER A 11 -24.50 10.56 27.43
C SER A 11 -23.05 10.22 27.83
N LEU A 12 -22.89 8.98 28.29
CA LEU A 12 -21.68 8.21 28.03
C LEU A 12 -21.54 8.08 26.50
N LEU A 13 -20.71 8.93 25.89
CA LEU A 13 -20.31 8.81 24.49
C LEU A 13 -19.61 7.47 24.31
N LEU A 14 -20.35 6.49 23.82
CA LEU A 14 -19.82 5.25 23.27
C LEU A 14 -18.92 5.63 22.10
N LEU A 15 -17.60 5.51 22.28
CA LEU A 15 -16.66 5.47 21.17
C LEU A 15 -16.89 4.15 20.43
N ASP A 16 -17.81 4.16 19.47
CA ASP A 16 -17.86 3.12 18.45
C ASP A 16 -16.70 3.39 17.50
N SER A 17 -15.57 2.73 17.74
CA SER A 17 -14.48 2.65 16.75
C SER A 17 -15.00 1.85 15.57
N ALA A 18 -15.69 2.52 14.64
CA ALA A 18 -15.99 1.98 13.33
C ALA A 18 -14.65 1.73 12.62
N HIS A 19 -14.24 0.47 12.59
CA HIS A 19 -13.12 0.01 11.78
C HIS A 19 -13.59 0.04 10.32
N ALA A 20 -13.60 1.22 9.72
CA ALA A 20 -13.71 1.36 8.29
C ALA A 20 -12.45 0.75 7.68
N GLN A 21 -12.52 -0.53 7.29
CA GLN A 21 -11.52 -1.14 6.43
C GLN A 21 -11.59 -0.41 5.10
N GLN A 22 -10.69 0.55 4.91
CA GLN A 22 -10.43 1.19 3.63
C GLN A 22 -10.18 0.07 2.61
N GLU A 23 -11.13 -0.16 1.71
CA GLU A 23 -10.89 -1.11 0.62
C GLU A 23 -9.67 -0.62 -0.17
N PRO A 24 -8.72 -1.52 -0.50
CA PRO A 24 -7.55 -1.13 -1.26
C PRO A 24 -8.02 -0.52 -2.58
N ALA A 25 -7.55 0.69 -2.88
CA ALA A 25 -7.92 1.40 -4.09
C ALA A 25 -7.59 0.52 -5.31
N LYS A 26 -8.60 0.23 -6.13
CA LYS A 26 -8.42 -0.52 -7.37
C LYS A 26 -7.65 0.34 -8.37
N ARG A 27 -6.56 -0.18 -8.92
CA ARG A 27 -5.74 0.47 -9.95
C ARG A 27 -5.64 -0.44 -11.18
N ILE A 28 -5.60 0.16 -12.37
CA ILE A 28 -5.25 -0.54 -13.61
C ILE A 28 -3.75 -0.49 -13.81
N GLU A 29 -3.17 -1.65 -14.12
CA GLU A 29 -1.75 -1.80 -14.42
C GLU A 29 -1.56 -2.43 -15.80
N PHE A 30 -0.59 -1.92 -16.54
CA PHE A 30 -0.23 -2.41 -17.86
C PHE A 30 1.07 -3.19 -17.77
N LEU A 31 0.99 -4.48 -18.09
CA LEU A 31 2.12 -5.40 -18.07
C LEU A 31 2.82 -5.39 -19.43
N HIS A 32 4.12 -5.15 -19.43
CA HIS A 32 4.96 -5.16 -20.62
C HIS A 32 5.92 -6.34 -20.53
N THR A 33 5.75 -7.30 -21.44
CA THR A 33 6.53 -8.54 -21.47
C THR A 33 7.62 -8.52 -22.52
N ASP A 34 8.65 -9.36 -22.34
CA ASP A 34 9.61 -9.67 -23.39
C ASP A 34 9.11 -10.80 -24.32
N HIS A 35 9.97 -11.20 -25.25
CA HIS A 35 9.70 -12.26 -26.22
C HIS A 35 9.56 -13.66 -25.60
N LEU A 36 9.97 -13.85 -24.35
CA LEU A 36 9.81 -15.09 -23.58
C LEU A 36 8.59 -15.03 -22.65
N GLY A 37 7.94 -13.87 -22.53
CA GLY A 37 6.78 -13.65 -21.67
C GLY A 37 7.10 -13.12 -20.27
N ASN A 38 8.35 -12.80 -19.96
CA ASN A 38 8.72 -12.27 -18.65
C ASN A 38 8.26 -10.81 -18.53
N VAL A 39 7.64 -10.42 -17.41
CA VAL A 39 7.23 -9.03 -17.14
C VAL A 39 8.46 -8.18 -16.85
N ARG A 40 8.74 -7.20 -17.72
CA ARG A 40 9.92 -6.31 -17.58
C ARG A 40 9.58 -4.91 -17.09
N LEU A 41 8.34 -4.47 -17.32
CA LEU A 41 7.89 -3.15 -16.98
C LEU A 41 6.40 -3.19 -16.67
N VAL A 42 6.03 -2.57 -15.55
CA VAL A 42 4.64 -2.33 -15.16
C VAL A 42 4.42 -0.83 -15.17
N THR A 43 3.38 -0.37 -15.86
CA THR A 43 2.98 1.04 -15.82
C THR A 43 1.56 1.22 -15.32
N ASP A 44 1.26 2.41 -14.83
CA ASP A 44 -0.11 2.83 -14.51
C ASP A 44 -0.84 3.42 -15.73
N GLU A 45 -2.08 3.84 -15.51
CA GLU A 45 -2.96 4.48 -16.49
C GLU A 45 -2.45 5.81 -17.06
N SER A 46 -1.52 6.47 -16.38
CA SER A 46 -0.86 7.69 -16.88
C SER A 46 0.42 7.38 -17.67
N GLY A 47 0.81 6.11 -17.78
CA GLY A 47 2.09 5.68 -18.34
C GLY A 47 3.26 5.82 -17.36
N GLY A 48 2.98 6.10 -16.08
CA GLY A 48 3.98 6.15 -15.02
C GLY A 48 4.55 4.77 -14.72
N VAL A 49 5.86 4.67 -14.47
CA VAL A 49 6.52 3.40 -14.17
C VAL A 49 6.25 2.99 -12.73
N VAL A 50 5.55 1.86 -12.55
CA VAL A 50 5.25 1.25 -11.24
C VAL A 50 6.39 0.33 -10.82
N SER A 51 6.86 -0.53 -11.73
CA SER A 51 7.98 -1.44 -11.48
C SER A 51 8.79 -1.69 -12.75
N ARG A 52 10.08 -1.97 -12.59
CA ARG A 52 10.98 -2.36 -13.68
C ARG A 52 11.87 -3.50 -13.22
N HIS A 53 11.79 -4.61 -13.95
CA HIS A 53 12.56 -5.82 -13.69
C HIS A 53 13.64 -5.99 -14.76
N LYS A 54 14.81 -6.45 -14.33
CA LYS A 54 15.92 -6.81 -15.21
C LYS A 54 16.24 -8.27 -14.95
N PHE A 55 16.42 -9.05 -15.99
CA PHE A 55 16.77 -10.47 -15.86
C PHE A 55 18.14 -10.72 -16.49
N LEU A 56 18.93 -11.57 -15.84
CA LEU A 56 20.14 -12.16 -16.38
C LEU A 56 19.80 -13.19 -17.48
N PRO A 57 20.79 -13.62 -18.28
CA PRO A 57 20.64 -14.81 -19.10
C PRO A 57 20.12 -15.98 -18.24
N TYR A 58 19.16 -16.74 -18.76
CA TYR A 58 18.43 -17.83 -18.08
C TYR A 58 17.35 -17.44 -17.05
N GLY A 59 17.01 -16.15 -16.92
CA GLY A 59 15.78 -15.73 -16.21
C GLY A 59 15.94 -15.43 -14.72
N GLU A 60 17.16 -15.41 -14.19
CA GLU A 60 17.42 -14.92 -12.84
C GLU A 60 17.18 -13.40 -12.77
N GLU A 61 16.47 -12.93 -11.75
CA GLU A 61 16.21 -11.50 -11.57
C GLU A 61 17.47 -10.79 -11.07
N PHE A 62 17.83 -9.70 -11.76
CA PHE A 62 18.90 -8.81 -11.35
C PHE A 62 18.37 -7.87 -10.27
N GLU A 63 18.51 -8.30 -9.03
CA GLU A 63 18.27 -7.46 -7.86
C GLU A 63 19.30 -6.32 -7.84
N SER A 64 18.87 -5.10 -8.15
CA SER A 64 19.67 -3.93 -7.79
C SER A 64 19.60 -3.78 -6.28
N SER A 65 20.56 -4.35 -5.56
CA SER A 65 20.73 -4.10 -4.13
C SER A 65 20.64 -2.59 -3.89
N PRO A 66 19.76 -2.10 -2.98
CA PRO A 66 19.72 -0.68 -2.68
C PRO A 66 21.10 -0.28 -2.19
N ALA A 67 21.77 0.61 -2.93
CA ALA A 67 23.10 1.11 -2.62
C ALA A 67 23.14 1.59 -1.16
N GLY A 68 23.69 0.76 -0.26
CA GLY A 68 23.69 1.07 1.18
C GLY A 68 23.66 -0.12 2.14
N ALA A 69 23.37 -1.35 1.70
CA ALA A 69 23.53 -2.53 2.55
C ALA A 69 25.03 -2.95 2.65
N SER A 70 25.87 -2.04 3.16
CA SER A 70 27.22 -2.39 3.62
C SER A 70 27.06 -3.29 4.84
N SER A 71 27.15 -4.61 4.64
CA SER A 71 27.38 -5.54 5.74
C SER A 71 28.76 -5.24 6.34
N ASN A 72 28.78 -4.54 7.47
CA ASN A 72 29.98 -4.44 8.29
C ASN A 72 30.16 -5.80 9.00
N THR A 73 31.18 -6.57 8.60
CA THR A 73 31.65 -7.76 9.30
C THR A 73 33.16 -7.67 9.40
#